data_AF-A0A4R6PYC7-F1
#
_entry.id   AF-A0A4R6PYC7-F1
#
_cell.length_a   1.000
_cell.length_b   1.000
_cell.length_c   1.000
_cell.angle_alpha   90.00
_cell.angle_beta   90.00
_cell.angle_gamma   90.00
#
_symmetry.space_group_name_H-M   'P 1'
#
loop_
_entity.id
_entity.type
_entity.pdbx_description
1 polymer ?
#
loop_
_entity_poly.entity_id
_entity_poly.type
_entity_poly.pdbx_seq_one_letter_code
_entity_poly.pdbx_strand_id
1 'polypeptide(L)'
;MSVYKFDMRCSDKLDLNLGDGNCTIMLNTAYTGKNVPEGLEKLFRYIRNMECCEDDQLITEIHERVRELNTAERRQVLHTLDDKLNEQYSAGFSEGKDAGYSEGKESTALAMLKEGLDIMLISRVTGLSKEEIEELRDR
;
A
#
# COMPACT_ATOMS: atom_id res chain seq x y z
N MET A 1 26.70 -16.84 32.70
CA MET A 1 26.77 -15.55 31.98
C MET A 1 26.97 -15.87 30.51
N SER A 2 25.99 -15.56 29.67
CA SER A 2 26.10 -15.76 28.23
C SER A 2 26.90 -14.59 27.65
N VAL A 3 28.12 -14.85 27.21
CA VAL A 3 28.93 -13.86 26.49
C VAL A 3 28.62 -14.05 25.01
N TYR A 4 27.91 -13.11 24.41
CA TYR A 4 27.63 -13.12 22.97
C TYR A 4 28.87 -12.66 22.21
N LYS A 5 29.25 -13.40 21.17
CA LYS A 5 30.28 -13.01 20.22
C LYS A 5 29.63 -12.77 18.86
N PHE A 6 29.82 -11.58 18.32
CA PHE A 6 29.32 -11.19 17.00
C PHE A 6 30.52 -11.03 16.07
N ASP A 7 30.48 -11.68 14.90
CA ASP A 7 31.49 -11.58 13.83
C ASP A 7 30.78 -11.16 12.53
N MET A 8 31.33 -10.19 11.79
CA MET A 8 30.77 -9.69 10.52
C MET A 8 31.38 -10.45 9.34
N ARG A 9 30.59 -11.33 8.71
CA ARG A 9 31.05 -12.24 7.64
C ARG A 9 30.29 -12.01 6.34
N CYS A 10 30.95 -12.21 5.21
CA CYS A 10 30.31 -12.24 3.90
C CYS A 10 29.43 -13.49 3.76
N SER A 11 28.20 -13.34 3.26
CA SER A 11 27.25 -14.46 3.05
C SER A 11 27.76 -15.50 2.05
N ASP A 12 28.47 -15.04 1.01
CA ASP A 12 28.96 -15.90 -0.07
C ASP A 12 30.33 -16.52 0.26
N LYS A 13 31.09 -15.90 1.16
CA LYS A 13 32.39 -16.36 1.64
C LYS A 13 32.50 -16.18 3.15
N LEU A 14 32.07 -17.21 3.87
CA LEU A 14 32.01 -17.21 5.34
C LEU A 14 33.39 -17.10 6.02
N ASP A 15 34.48 -17.37 5.31
CA ASP A 15 35.86 -17.20 5.81
C ASP A 15 36.40 -15.77 5.64
N LEU A 16 35.67 -14.91 4.92
CA LEU A 16 36.04 -13.51 4.73
C LEU A 16 35.44 -12.68 5.88
N ASN A 17 36.28 -12.32 6.85
CA ASN A 17 35.95 -11.27 7.80
C ASN A 17 35.97 -9.92 7.07
N LEU A 18 34.84 -9.23 7.07
CA LEU A 18 34.71 -7.90 6.46
C LEU A 18 35.43 -6.89 7.36
N GLY A 19 36.75 -6.79 7.21
CA GLY A 19 37.62 -5.85 7.89
C GLY A 19 37.72 -4.51 7.16
N ASP A 20 36.59 -4.01 6.66
CA ASP A 20 36.48 -2.79 5.85
C ASP A 20 36.54 -1.50 6.67
N GLY A 21 36.78 -1.60 7.97
CA GLY A 21 36.82 -0.47 8.90
C GLY A 21 35.44 0.02 9.34
N ASN A 22 34.35 -0.66 8.95
CA ASN A 22 33.01 -0.31 9.42
C ASN A 22 32.80 -0.74 10.88
N CYS A 23 32.31 0.21 11.68
CA CYS A 23 31.95 -0.03 13.08
C CYS A 23 30.44 -0.25 13.17
N THR A 24 30.01 -1.46 13.57
CA THR A 24 28.60 -1.77 13.86
C THR A 24 28.36 -1.70 15.36
N ILE A 25 27.51 -0.77 15.79
CA ILE A 25 27.15 -0.60 17.19
C ILE A 25 25.77 -1.22 17.41
N MET A 26 25.68 -2.25 18.26
CA MET A 26 24.41 -2.84 18.70
C MET A 26 23.98 -2.17 20.01
N LEU A 27 22.90 -1.40 19.95
CA LEU A 27 22.38 -0.66 21.10
C LEU A 27 21.03 -1.23 21.53
N ASN A 28 20.91 -1.63 22.80
CA ASN A 28 19.63 -1.99 23.39
C ASN A 28 18.98 -0.74 23.99
N THR A 29 18.02 -0.16 23.27
CA THR A 29 17.29 1.04 23.68
C THR A 29 16.11 0.75 24.62
N ALA A 30 15.79 -0.53 24.88
CA ALA A 30 14.73 -0.93 25.80
C ALA A 30 15.19 -0.98 27.27
N TYR A 31 16.50 -0.89 27.53
CA TYR A 31 17.05 -0.93 28.88
C TYR A 31 16.88 0.43 29.60
N THR A 32 16.22 0.42 30.76
CA THR A 32 15.93 1.59 31.60
C THR A 32 16.68 1.58 32.93
N GLY A 33 17.78 0.82 33.03
CA GLY A 33 18.57 0.75 34.26
C GLY A 33 19.51 1.96 34.45
N LYS A 34 19.98 2.15 35.69
CA LYS A 34 20.83 3.29 36.13
C LYS A 34 22.23 3.39 35.49
N ASN A 35 22.60 2.45 34.62
CA ASN A 35 23.94 2.40 34.00
C ASN A 35 23.98 3.02 32.59
N VAL A 36 22.92 3.69 32.15
CA VAL A 36 22.95 4.42 30.87
C VAL A 36 23.68 5.75 31.09
N PRO A 37 24.71 6.07 30.28
CA PRO A 37 25.34 7.39 30.33
C PRO A 37 24.33 8.50 30.08
N GLU A 38 24.41 9.57 30.86
CA GLU A 38 23.45 10.70 30.82
C GLU A 38 23.26 11.27 29.41
N GLY A 39 24.34 11.35 28.61
CA GLY A 39 24.28 11.81 27.21
C GLY A 39 23.54 10.85 26.25
N LEU A 40 23.47 9.56 26.55
CA LEU A 40 22.74 8.57 25.73
C LEU A 40 21.28 8.41 26.17
N GLU A 41 20.94 8.80 27.40
CA GLU A 41 19.59 8.67 27.93
C GLU A 41 18.57 9.46 27.08
N LYS A 42 18.94 10.68 26.66
CA LYS A 42 18.13 11.53 25.79
C LYS A 42 17.93 10.89 24.41
N LEU A 43 18.98 10.33 23.82
CA LEU A 43 18.90 9.61 22.54
C LEU A 43 18.01 8.37 22.64
N PHE A 44 18.13 7.59 23.71
CA PHE A 44 17.31 6.38 23.90
C PHE A 44 15.83 6.75 24.08
N ARG A 45 15.55 7.83 24.81
CA ARG A 45 14.21 8.39 24.96
C ARG A 45 13.63 8.83 23.61
N TYR A 46 14.43 9.54 22.81
CA TYR A 46 14.05 9.97 21.47
C TYR A 46 13.75 8.78 20.54
N ILE A 47 14.63 7.77 20.47
CA ILE A 47 14.42 6.58 19.62
C ILE A 47 13.14 5.83 20.01
N ARG A 48 12.82 5.78 21.30
CA ARG A 48 11.65 5.05 21.80
C ARG A 48 10.34 5.82 21.62
N ASN A 49 10.34 7.12 21.92
CA ASN A 49 9.12 7.91 22.05
C ASN A 49 8.95 8.99 20.96
N MET A 50 9.97 9.24 20.13
CA MET A 50 10.07 10.41 19.24
C MET A 50 9.89 11.76 19.94
N GLU A 51 10.16 11.82 21.24
CA GLU A 51 10.08 13.04 22.05
C GLU A 51 11.38 13.83 21.95
N CYS A 52 11.31 15.07 21.49
CA CYS A 52 12.44 15.98 21.47
C CYS A 52 12.52 16.74 22.80
N CYS A 53 13.71 16.78 23.39
CA CYS A 53 14.04 17.79 24.40
C CYS A 53 14.81 18.90 23.67
N GLU A 54 14.31 20.14 23.68
CA GLU A 54 14.94 21.28 23.00
C GLU A 54 16.35 21.60 23.56
N ASP A 55 16.68 21.06 24.73
CA ASP A 55 17.99 21.25 25.40
C ASP A 55 19.13 20.43 24.77
N ASP A 56 18.89 19.65 23.70
CA ASP A 56 19.92 18.82 23.05
C ASP A 56 19.99 19.08 21.53
N GLN A 57 21.10 19.69 21.10
CA GLN A 57 21.35 20.02 19.70
C GLN A 57 21.40 18.77 18.81
N LEU A 58 21.98 17.66 19.29
CA LEU A 58 22.12 16.44 18.50
C LEU A 58 20.74 15.80 18.23
N ILE A 59 19.88 15.75 19.25
CA ILE A 59 18.52 15.19 19.10
C ILE A 59 17.67 16.07 18.19
N THR A 60 17.83 17.38 18.29
CA THR A 60 17.11 18.35 17.45
C THR A 60 17.49 18.19 15.98
N GLU A 61 18.78 18.12 15.66
CA GLU A 61 19.26 17.88 14.29
C GLU A 61 18.76 16.53 13.73
N ILE A 62 18.83 15.46 14.54
CA ILE A 62 18.29 14.15 14.15
C ILE A 62 16.78 14.25 13.88
N HIS A 63 16.04 14.98 14.70
CA HIS A 63 14.61 15.12 14.56
C HIS A 63 14.20 15.90 13.30
N GLU A 64 14.87 17.01 13.02
CA GLU A 64 14.66 17.76 11.78
C GLU A 64 14.94 16.88 10.56
N ARG A 65 16.05 16.13 10.58
CA ARG A 65 16.41 15.23 9.47
C ARG A 65 15.40 14.10 9.28
N VAL A 66 14.92 13.49 10.37
CA VAL A 66 13.86 12.48 10.34
C VAL A 66 12.56 13.07 9.81
N ARG A 67 12.21 14.30 10.21
CA ARG A 67 11.04 15.02 9.71
C ARG A 67 11.15 15.27 8.22
N GLU A 68 12.27 15.78 7.72
CA GLU A 68 12.50 16.01 6.29
C GLU A 68 12.34 14.73 5.45
N LEU A 69 13.00 13.64 5.86
CA LEU A 69 12.96 12.37 5.14
C LEU A 69 11.58 11.70 5.17
N ASN A 70 10.89 11.76 6.31
CA ASN A 70 9.50 11.27 6.40
C ASN A 70 8.52 12.10 5.55
N THR A 71 8.84 13.36 5.30
CA THR A 71 7.96 14.32 4.61
C THR A 71 8.07 14.22 3.09
N ALA A 72 9.25 13.89 2.54
CA ALA A 72 9.54 13.98 1.11
C ALA A 72 9.28 12.68 0.32
N GLU A 73 9.89 11.56 0.69
CA GLU A 73 9.87 10.36 -0.18
C GLU A 73 8.66 9.46 0.06
N ARG A 74 8.29 9.20 1.32
CA ARG A 74 7.16 8.29 1.62
C ARG A 74 5.82 8.83 1.13
N ARG A 75 5.57 10.13 1.26
CA ARG A 75 4.30 10.74 0.82
C ARG A 75 4.13 10.73 -0.70
N GLN A 76 5.19 10.95 -1.47
CA GLN A 76 5.12 10.88 -2.93
C GLN A 76 4.81 9.47 -3.43
N VAL A 77 5.44 8.44 -2.84
CA VAL A 77 5.19 7.04 -3.22
C VAL A 77 3.77 6.62 -2.85
N LEU A 78 3.30 6.93 -1.64
CA LEU A 78 1.93 6.63 -1.21
C LEU A 78 0.89 7.33 -2.09
N HIS A 79 1.05 8.63 -2.35
CA HIS A 79 0.13 9.38 -3.22
C HIS A 79 0.06 8.77 -4.63
N THR A 80 1.21 8.41 -5.20
CA THR A 80 1.26 7.79 -6.55
C THR A 80 0.58 6.42 -6.59
N LEU A 81 0.67 5.63 -5.51
CA LEU A 81 0.00 4.33 -5.43
C LEU A 81 -1.51 4.48 -5.23
N ASP A 82 -1.93 5.38 -4.35
CA ASP A 82 -3.35 5.66 -4.11
C ASP A 82 -4.04 6.21 -5.35
N ASP A 83 -3.38 7.12 -6.09
CA ASP A 83 -3.89 7.66 -7.37
C ASP A 83 -4.12 6.54 -8.40
N LYS A 84 -3.13 5.64 -8.56
CA LYS A 84 -3.24 4.50 -9.49
C LYS A 84 -4.35 3.53 -9.10
N LEU A 85 -4.51 3.25 -7.80
CA LEU A 85 -5.59 2.40 -7.30
C LEU A 85 -6.95 3.05 -7.56
N ASN A 86 -7.06 4.36 -7.36
CA ASN A 86 -8.31 5.09 -7.57
C ASN A 86 -8.69 5.16 -9.06
N GLU A 87 -7.72 5.39 -9.95
CA GLU A 87 -7.93 5.33 -11.41
C GLU A 87 -8.41 3.94 -11.84
N GLN A 88 -7.74 2.87 -11.38
CA GLN A 88 -8.15 1.50 -11.70
C GLN A 88 -9.54 1.17 -11.16
N TYR A 89 -9.84 1.58 -9.93
CA TYR A 89 -11.15 1.36 -9.33
C TYR A 89 -12.25 2.10 -10.09
N SER A 90 -12.03 3.37 -10.45
CA SER A 90 -12.99 4.15 -11.22
C SER A 90 -13.22 3.56 -12.62
N ALA A 91 -12.16 3.12 -13.30
CA ALA A 91 -12.26 2.47 -14.60
C ALA A 91 -13.05 1.15 -14.50
N GLY A 92 -12.68 0.28 -13.57
CA GLY A 92 -13.37 -1.00 -13.35
C GLY A 92 -14.81 -0.83 -12.90
N PHE A 93 -15.12 0.19 -12.09
CA PHE A 93 -16.50 0.50 -11.70
C PHE A 93 -17.33 0.97 -12.89
N SER A 94 -16.78 1.83 -13.75
CA SER A 94 -17.47 2.28 -14.97
C SER A 94 -17.73 1.11 -15.92
N GLU A 95 -16.69 0.32 -16.20
CA GLU A 95 -16.78 -0.84 -17.09
C GLU A 95 -17.77 -1.88 -16.55
N GLY A 96 -17.70 -2.20 -15.25
CA GLY A 96 -18.62 -3.14 -14.61
C GLY A 96 -20.06 -2.63 -14.59
N LYS A 97 -20.28 -1.32 -14.43
CA LYS A 97 -21.62 -0.72 -14.49
C LYS A 97 -22.21 -0.81 -15.90
N ASP A 98 -21.43 -0.48 -16.92
CA ASP A 98 -21.88 -0.52 -18.31
C ASP A 98 -22.13 -1.96 -18.79
N ALA A 99 -21.21 -2.88 -18.46
CA ALA A 99 -21.38 -4.31 -18.72
C ALA A 99 -22.63 -4.87 -18.01
N GLY A 100 -22.80 -4.59 -16.71
CA GLY A 100 -23.97 -5.04 -15.96
C GLY A 100 -25.29 -4.45 -16.46
N TYR A 101 -25.28 -3.20 -16.95
CA TYR A 101 -26.46 -2.60 -17.57
C TYR A 101 -26.80 -3.25 -18.91
N SER A 102 -25.80 -3.58 -19.73
CA SER A 102 -25.99 -4.31 -20.99
C SER A 102 -26.49 -5.73 -20.77
N GLU A 103 -25.82 -6.51 -19.91
CA GLU A 103 -26.24 -7.87 -19.56
C GLU A 103 -27.63 -7.90 -18.94
N GLY A 104 -27.97 -6.92 -18.10
CA GLY A 104 -29.31 -6.78 -17.52
C GLY A 104 -30.40 -6.55 -18.58
N LYS A 105 -30.11 -5.73 -19.61
CA LYS A 105 -31.02 -5.53 -20.74
C LYS A 105 -31.19 -6.78 -21.57
N GLU A 106 -30.09 -7.45 -21.93
CA GLU A 106 -30.11 -8.69 -22.70
C GLU A 106 -30.86 -9.81 -21.96
N SER A 107 -30.57 -10.02 -20.66
CA SER A 107 -31.25 -11.02 -19.84
C SER A 107 -32.75 -10.73 -19.70
N THR A 108 -33.12 -9.44 -19.59
CA THR A 108 -34.54 -9.04 -19.53
C THR A 108 -35.23 -9.30 -20.86
N ALA A 109 -34.60 -8.96 -21.99
CA ALA A 109 -35.13 -9.22 -23.33
C ALA A 109 -35.31 -10.73 -23.59
N LEU A 110 -34.33 -11.55 -23.21
CA LEU A 110 -34.41 -13.02 -23.31
C LEU A 110 -35.57 -13.60 -22.48
N ALA A 111 -35.77 -13.11 -21.26
CA ALA A 111 -36.90 -13.53 -20.42
C ALA A 111 -38.24 -13.14 -21.08
N MET A 112 -38.35 -11.93 -21.62
CA MET A 112 -39.55 -11.47 -22.33
C MET A 112 -39.83 -12.27 -23.61
N LEU A 113 -38.80 -12.65 -24.37
CA LEU A 113 -38.92 -13.52 -25.54
C LEU A 113 -39.44 -14.92 -25.15
N LYS A 114 -38.95 -15.49 -24.04
CA LYS A 114 -39.42 -16.78 -23.52
C LYS A 114 -40.89 -16.76 -23.10
N GLU A 115 -41.36 -15.63 -22.58
CA GLU A 115 -42.77 -15.38 -22.25
C GLU A 115 -43.65 -15.11 -23.49
N GLY A 116 -43.06 -15.08 -24.69
CA GLY A 116 -43.78 -14.89 -25.95
C GLY A 116 -44.22 -13.45 -26.21
N LEU A 117 -43.55 -12.46 -25.60
CA LEU A 117 -43.86 -11.04 -25.83
C LEU A 117 -43.40 -10.58 -27.22
N ASP A 118 -44.13 -9.61 -27.79
CA ASP A 118 -43.84 -9.09 -29.12
C ASP A 118 -42.53 -8.28 -29.17
N ILE A 119 -41.77 -8.45 -30.26
CA ILE A 119 -40.44 -7.84 -30.46
C ILE A 119 -40.52 -6.30 -30.38
N MET A 120 -41.61 -5.68 -30.86
CA MET A 120 -41.78 -4.22 -30.77
C MET A 120 -41.95 -3.75 -29.31
N LEU A 121 -42.58 -4.55 -28.47
CA LEU A 121 -42.77 -4.24 -27.05
C LEU A 121 -41.44 -4.40 -26.30
N ILE A 122 -40.71 -5.48 -26.56
CA ILE A 122 -39.40 -5.74 -25.95
C ILE A 122 -38.41 -4.63 -26.28
N SER A 123 -38.33 -4.22 -27.56
CA SER A 123 -37.50 -3.11 -28.01
C SER A 123 -37.83 -1.81 -27.27
N ARG A 124 -39.12 -1.50 -27.10
CA ARG A 124 -39.55 -0.30 -26.37
C ARG A 124 -39.20 -0.32 -24.89
N VAL A 125 -39.30 -1.48 -24.24
CA VAL A 125 -39.09 -1.62 -22.79
C VAL A 125 -37.61 -1.70 -22.43
N THR A 126 -36.82 -2.44 -23.20
CA THR A 126 -35.39 -2.66 -22.94
C THR A 126 -34.50 -1.62 -23.60
N GLY A 127 -35.02 -0.91 -24.60
CA GLY A 127 -34.28 0.05 -25.41
C GLY A 127 -33.30 -0.59 -26.40
N LEU A 128 -33.38 -1.91 -26.59
CA LEU A 128 -32.62 -2.64 -27.60
C LEU A 128 -33.26 -2.47 -28.99
N SER A 129 -32.44 -2.48 -30.03
CA SER A 129 -32.87 -2.53 -31.42
C SER A 129 -33.50 -3.88 -31.77
N LYS A 130 -34.19 -3.95 -32.90
CA LYS A 130 -34.81 -5.21 -33.32
C LYS A 130 -33.75 -6.24 -33.69
N GLU A 131 -32.68 -5.77 -34.32
CA GLU A 131 -31.53 -6.55 -34.73
C GLU A 131 -30.87 -7.22 -33.53
N GLU A 132 -30.62 -6.47 -32.44
CA GLU A 132 -30.06 -7.02 -31.18
C GLU A 132 -31.00 -8.07 -30.55
N ILE A 133 -32.31 -7.85 -30.58
CA ILE A 133 -33.29 -8.79 -30.03
C ILE A 133 -33.37 -10.08 -30.87
N GLU A 134 -33.23 -9.98 -32.20
CA GLU A 134 -33.19 -11.14 -33.10
C GLU A 134 -31.90 -11.94 -32.90
N GLU A 135 -30.74 -11.29 -32.73
CA GLU A 135 -29.49 -11.97 -32.40
C GLU A 135 -29.57 -12.71 -31.06
N LEU A 136 -30.26 -12.13 -30.05
CA LEU A 136 -30.51 -12.79 -28.77
C LEU A 136 -31.44 -14.01 -28.91
N ARG A 137 -32.35 -14.01 -29.88
CA ARG A 137 -33.23 -15.16 -30.15
C ARG A 137 -32.46 -16.35 -30.73
N ASP A 138 -31.39 -16.06 -31.47
CA ASP A 138 -30.58 -17.05 -32.19
C ASP A 138 -29.35 -17.53 -31.37
N ARG A 139 -29.11 -16.96 -30.17
CA ARG A 139 -28.13 -17.43 -29.15
C ARG A 139 -28.68 -18.56 -28.29
#